data_AF-A0A965Y6N3-F1
#
_entry.id   AF-A0A965Y6N3-F1
#
_cell.length_a   1.000
_cell.length_b   1.000
_cell.length_c   1.000
_cell.angle_alpha   90.00
_cell.angle_beta   90.00
_cell.angle_gamma   90.00
#
_symmetry.space_group_name_H-M   'P 1'
#
loop_
_entity.id
_entity.type
_entity.pdbx_description
1 polymer ?
#
loop_
_entity_poly.entity_id
_entity_poly.type
_entity_poly.pdbx_seq_one_letter_code
_entity_poly.pdbx_strand_id
1 'polypeptide(L)'
;MGGPPFQAWQFKDVNKVWIQYNDFFESWWFAINMDLWKKLSKEDQEIVMTAANEESLVRWENVAKEDEEYRQKLKAEYGWEIVMLTADQLKACADHVRKVVWPKMEELVGKELMDKVYKESGIERAK
;
A
#
# COMPACT_ATOMS: atom_id res chain seq x y z
N MET A 1 -6.55 -12.08 -3.52
CA MET A 1 -5.31 -11.26 -3.61
C MET A 1 -5.43 -10.14 -2.60
N GLY A 2 -4.34 -9.82 -1.88
CA GLY A 2 -4.31 -8.82 -0.78
C GLY A 2 -4.22 -7.35 -1.21
N GLY A 3 -4.48 -7.03 -2.48
CA GLY A 3 -4.50 -5.63 -2.96
C GLY A 3 -5.81 -4.91 -2.64
N PRO A 4 -5.89 -3.61 -2.98
CA PRO A 4 -7.06 -2.78 -2.68
C PRO A 4 -8.34 -3.32 -3.33
N PRO A 5 -9.52 -2.98 -2.80
CA PRO A 5 -10.81 -3.43 -3.34
C PRO A 5 -11.00 -3.14 -4.84
N PHE A 6 -10.41 -2.06 -5.36
CA PHE A 6 -10.40 -1.76 -6.79
C PHE A 6 -9.76 -2.89 -7.62
N GLN A 7 -8.60 -3.40 -7.19
CA GLN A 7 -7.93 -4.50 -7.87
C GLN A 7 -8.79 -5.76 -7.78
N ALA A 8 -9.39 -6.04 -6.62
CA ALA A 8 -10.30 -7.17 -6.47
C ALA A 8 -11.50 -7.07 -7.42
N TRP A 9 -12.04 -5.86 -7.63
CA TRP A 9 -13.07 -5.58 -8.64
C TRP A 9 -12.59 -5.87 -10.06
N GLN A 10 -11.32 -5.63 -10.43
CA GLN A 10 -10.81 -6.04 -11.75
C GLN A 10 -10.89 -7.57 -11.95
N PHE A 11 -10.83 -8.35 -10.87
CA PHE A 11 -10.96 -9.81 -10.87
C PHE A 11 -12.34 -10.32 -10.42
N LYS A 12 -13.37 -9.45 -10.47
CA LYS A 12 -14.75 -9.72 -10.01
C LYS A 12 -15.37 -11.01 -10.56
N ASP A 13 -14.95 -11.41 -11.76
CA ASP A 13 -15.51 -12.54 -12.50
C ASP A 13 -14.89 -13.89 -12.13
N VAL A 14 -13.74 -13.91 -11.45
CA VAL A 14 -12.95 -15.13 -11.15
C VAL A 14 -12.73 -15.39 -9.66
N ASN A 15 -13.25 -14.53 -8.79
CA ASN A 15 -13.17 -14.67 -7.33
C ASN A 15 -14.55 -14.40 -6.70
N LYS A 16 -14.70 -14.68 -5.40
CA LYS A 16 -15.95 -14.48 -4.64
C LYS A 16 -15.78 -13.93 -3.23
N VAL A 17 -14.53 -13.80 -2.76
CA VAL A 17 -14.23 -13.36 -1.39
C VAL A 17 -13.10 -12.36 -1.43
N TRP A 18 -13.23 -11.29 -0.65
CA TRP A 18 -12.16 -10.34 -0.39
C TRP A 18 -11.98 -10.16 1.11
N ILE A 19 -10.73 -10.12 1.57
CA ILE A 19 -10.38 -10.13 2.99
C ILE A 19 -9.42 -8.97 3.27
N GLN A 20 -9.77 -8.12 4.24
CA GLN A 20 -8.96 -6.97 4.66
C GLN A 20 -7.86 -7.42 5.63
N TYR A 21 -6.74 -7.91 5.12
CA TYR A 21 -5.59 -8.33 5.95
C TYR A 21 -4.68 -7.18 6.42
N ASN A 22 -4.67 -6.04 5.70
CA ASN A 22 -3.75 -4.92 5.92
C ASN A 22 -2.27 -5.37 5.99
N ASP A 23 -1.88 -6.30 5.13
CA ASP A 23 -0.57 -6.95 5.14
C ASP A 23 0.53 -6.13 4.45
N PHE A 24 0.17 -5.16 3.61
CA PHE A 24 1.11 -4.19 3.04
C PHE A 24 0.43 -2.85 2.72
N PHE A 25 1.26 -1.82 2.49
CA PHE A 25 0.84 -0.52 1.96
C PHE A 25 1.27 -0.41 0.50
N GLU A 26 0.32 -0.21 -0.40
CA GLU A 26 0.60 -0.02 -1.82
C GLU A 26 0.80 1.48 -2.14
N SER A 27 2.06 1.86 -2.35
CA SER A 27 2.41 3.20 -2.82
C SER A 27 2.65 3.22 -4.33
N TRP A 28 2.20 4.27 -4.99
CA TRP A 28 2.52 4.56 -6.39
C TRP A 28 3.49 5.74 -6.46
N TRP A 29 4.35 5.74 -7.48
CA TRP A 29 5.34 6.79 -7.69
C TRP A 29 5.20 7.42 -9.07
N PHE A 30 5.37 8.73 -9.13
CA PHE A 30 5.69 9.42 -10.37
C PHE A 30 7.18 9.23 -10.66
N ALA A 31 7.50 8.74 -11.85
CA ALA A 31 8.86 8.53 -12.29
C ALA A 31 9.08 9.21 -13.63
N ILE A 32 10.24 9.87 -13.76
CA ILE A 32 10.70 10.48 -15.01
C ILE A 32 12.13 10.02 -15.29
N ASN A 33 12.46 9.82 -16.57
CA ASN A 33 13.82 9.54 -16.98
C ASN A 33 14.74 10.70 -16.55
N MET A 34 15.84 10.36 -15.88
CA MET A 34 16.75 11.34 -15.27
C MET A 34 17.44 12.26 -16.30
N ASP A 35 17.74 11.76 -17.51
CA ASP A 35 18.35 12.58 -18.54
C ASP A 35 17.36 13.56 -19.18
N LEU A 36 16.08 13.17 -19.28
CA LEU A 36 15.01 14.08 -19.68
C LEU A 36 14.77 15.12 -18.59
N TRP A 37 14.72 14.71 -17.32
CA TRP A 37 14.55 15.61 -16.18
C TRP A 37 15.60 16.72 -16.16
N LYS A 38 16.88 16.36 -16.36
CA LYS A 38 18.00 17.30 -16.38
C LYS A 38 17.98 18.28 -17.55
N LYS A 39 17.22 17.99 -18.62
CA LYS A 39 17.06 18.88 -19.78
C LYS A 39 15.96 19.94 -19.56
N LEU A 40 15.07 19.73 -18.59
CA LEU A 40 14.06 20.71 -18.24
C LEU A 40 14.70 21.95 -17.61
N SER A 41 14.06 23.11 -17.79
CA SER A 41 14.44 24.31 -17.05
C SER A 41 14.15 24.11 -15.55
N LYS A 42 14.77 24.92 -14.68
CA LYS A 42 14.46 24.87 -13.25
C LYS A 42 13.00 25.18 -12.96
N GLU A 43 12.42 26.09 -13.72
CA GLU A 43 11.00 26.47 -13.63
C GLU A 43 10.10 25.27 -13.98
N ASP A 44 10.37 24.57 -15.09
CA ASP A 44 9.61 23.38 -15.46
C ASP A 44 9.77 22.24 -14.46
N GLN A 45 10.97 22.06 -13.89
CA GLN A 45 11.19 21.09 -12.82
C GLN A 45 10.33 21.41 -11.60
N GLU A 46 10.25 22.68 -11.20
CA GLU A 46 9.42 23.10 -10.07
C GLU A 46 7.92 22.89 -10.34
N ILE A 47 7.46 23.21 -11.55
CA ILE A 47 6.07 22.98 -11.97
C ILE A 47 5.71 21.49 -11.89
N VAL A 48 6.55 20.61 -12.44
CA VAL A 48 6.30 19.16 -12.43
C VAL A 48 6.31 18.61 -11.01
N MET A 49 7.28 19.01 -10.16
CA MET A 49 7.32 18.57 -8.76
C MET A 49 6.09 19.04 -7.99
N THR A 50 5.65 20.29 -8.21
CA THR A 50 4.47 20.86 -7.56
C THR A 50 3.22 20.07 -7.94
N ALA A 51 2.98 19.88 -9.23
CA ALA A 51 1.82 19.12 -9.73
C ALA A 51 1.81 17.67 -9.21
N ALA A 52 2.97 17.00 -9.18
CA ALA A 52 3.08 15.64 -8.66
C ALA A 52 2.77 15.55 -7.16
N ASN A 53 3.19 16.54 -6.37
CA ASN A 53 2.87 16.61 -4.94
C ASN A 53 1.39 16.93 -4.70
N GLU A 54 0.83 17.87 -5.44
CA GLU A 54 -0.60 18.21 -5.36
C GLU A 54 -1.48 17.00 -5.67
N GLU A 55 -1.20 16.29 -6.77
CA GLU A 55 -1.93 15.07 -7.13
C GLU A 55 -1.77 13.97 -6.06
N SER A 56 -0.58 13.84 -5.48
CA SER A 56 -0.35 12.89 -4.38
C SER A 56 -1.21 13.21 -3.16
N LEU A 57 -1.42 14.49 -2.84
CA LEU A 57 -2.29 14.91 -1.74
C LEU A 57 -3.77 14.65 -2.05
N VAL A 58 -4.21 14.95 -3.27
CA VAL A 58 -5.56 14.61 -3.74
C VAL A 58 -5.82 13.10 -3.61
N ARG A 59 -4.82 12.26 -3.91
CA ARG A 59 -4.94 10.81 -3.73
C ARG A 59 -5.17 10.42 -2.27
N TRP A 60 -4.45 11.03 -1.33
CA TRP A 60 -4.62 10.75 0.10
C TRP A 60 -6.02 11.10 0.61
N GLU A 61 -6.65 12.14 0.08
CA GLU A 61 -8.02 12.52 0.45
C GLU A 61 -9.06 11.54 -0.09
N ASN A 62 -8.81 10.91 -1.24
CA ASN A 62 -9.79 10.06 -1.92
C ASN A 62 -9.65 8.56 -1.64
N VAL A 63 -8.49 8.08 -1.21
CA VAL A 63 -8.19 6.64 -1.11
C VAL A 63 -9.19 5.89 -0.22
N ALA A 64 -9.56 6.44 0.94
CA ALA A 64 -10.49 5.79 1.87
C ALA A 64 -11.91 5.70 1.30
N LYS A 65 -12.33 6.71 0.53
CA LYS A 65 -13.65 6.74 -0.12
C LYS A 65 -13.73 5.69 -1.22
N GLU A 66 -12.72 5.61 -2.08
CA GLU A 66 -12.70 4.62 -3.16
C GLU A 66 -12.60 3.18 -2.64
N ASP A 67 -11.79 2.97 -1.61
CA ASP A 67 -11.64 1.68 -0.93
C ASP A 67 -13.02 1.17 -0.43
N GLU A 68 -13.81 2.03 0.21
CA GLU A 68 -15.19 1.69 0.60
C GLU A 68 -16.10 1.49 -0.61
N GLU A 69 -16.05 2.37 -1.60
CA GLU A 69 -16.88 2.29 -2.81
C GLU A 69 -16.72 0.92 -3.49
N TYR A 70 -15.48 0.47 -3.71
CA TYR A 70 -15.23 -0.80 -4.39
C TYR A 70 -15.56 -2.02 -3.53
N ARG A 71 -15.42 -1.96 -2.19
CA ARG A 71 -15.96 -3.01 -1.30
C ARG A 71 -17.47 -3.17 -1.49
N GLN A 72 -18.19 -2.06 -1.51
CA GLN A 72 -19.64 -2.08 -1.68
C GLN A 72 -20.05 -2.57 -3.06
N LYS A 73 -19.35 -2.15 -4.13
CA LYS A 73 -19.59 -2.68 -5.49
C LYS A 73 -19.40 -4.19 -5.56
N LEU A 74 -18.29 -4.71 -5.04
CA LEU A 74 -18.03 -6.15 -4.99
C LEU A 74 -19.14 -6.92 -4.28
N LYS A 75 -19.60 -6.39 -3.13
CA LYS A 75 -20.68 -7.00 -2.35
C LYS A 75 -22.04 -6.93 -3.06
N ALA A 76 -22.44 -5.74 -3.49
CA ALA A 76 -23.80 -5.46 -3.97
C ALA A 76 -24.04 -5.93 -5.41
N GLU A 77 -23.06 -5.79 -6.29
CA GLU A 77 -23.21 -6.10 -7.73
C GLU A 77 -22.75 -7.53 -8.06
N TYR A 78 -21.75 -8.06 -7.35
CA TYR A 78 -21.12 -9.34 -7.67
C TYR A 78 -21.34 -10.42 -6.60
N GLY A 79 -22.01 -10.08 -5.50
CA GLY A 79 -22.32 -11.00 -4.41
C GLY A 79 -21.09 -11.52 -3.68
N TRP A 80 -19.99 -10.76 -3.66
CA TRP A 80 -18.79 -11.17 -2.96
C TRP A 80 -18.95 -11.08 -1.44
N GLU A 81 -18.30 -12.00 -0.74
CA GLU A 81 -18.10 -11.89 0.70
C GLU A 81 -16.94 -10.93 1.00
N ILE A 82 -17.22 -9.91 1.81
CA ILE A 82 -16.24 -8.92 2.26
C ILE A 82 -15.94 -9.20 3.73
N VAL A 83 -14.76 -9.74 4.01
CA VAL A 83 -14.32 -10.13 5.35
C VAL A 83 -13.45 -9.03 5.94
N MET A 84 -13.98 -8.33 6.94
CA MET A 84 -13.25 -7.35 7.72
C MET A 84 -12.70 -8.01 8.99
N LEU A 85 -11.37 -8.03 9.14
CA LEU A 85 -10.73 -8.59 10.33
C LEU A 85 -10.85 -7.63 11.51
N THR A 86 -10.99 -8.18 12.71
CA THR A 86 -10.92 -7.40 13.95
C THR A 86 -9.51 -6.90 14.22
N ALA A 87 -9.37 -5.90 15.10
CA ALA A 87 -8.06 -5.40 15.53
C ALA A 87 -7.15 -6.52 16.08
N ASP A 88 -7.71 -7.45 16.86
CA ASP A 88 -6.95 -8.58 17.42
C ASP A 88 -6.49 -9.56 16.33
N GLN A 89 -7.35 -9.84 15.34
CA GLN A 89 -6.99 -10.69 14.20
C GLN A 89 -5.90 -10.05 13.34
N LEU A 90 -6.02 -8.75 13.05
CA LEU A 90 -5.00 -7.98 12.34
C LEU A 90 -3.68 -7.97 13.12
N LYS A 91 -3.74 -7.79 14.44
CA LYS A 91 -2.56 -7.83 15.30
C LYS A 91 -1.90 -9.20 15.25
N ALA A 92 -2.66 -10.29 15.31
CA ALA A 92 -2.12 -11.64 15.22
C ALA A 92 -1.41 -11.89 13.88
N CYS A 93 -1.98 -11.42 12.76
CA CYS A 93 -1.33 -11.45 11.45
C CYS A 93 -0.02 -10.66 11.46
N ALA A 94 -0.06 -9.41 11.93
CA ALA A 94 1.11 -8.53 11.96
C ALA A 94 2.24 -9.07 12.85
N ASP A 95 1.91 -9.55 14.05
CA ASP A 95 2.88 -10.15 14.98
C ASP A 95 3.57 -11.37 14.36
N HIS A 96 2.79 -12.24 13.69
CA HIS A 96 3.35 -13.41 13.01
C HIS A 96 4.31 -13.01 11.88
N VAL A 97 3.93 -12.07 11.02
CA VAL A 97 4.76 -11.59 9.92
C VAL A 97 6.04 -10.92 10.44
N ARG A 98 5.92 -10.04 11.45
CA ARG A 98 7.09 -9.37 12.06
C ARG A 98 8.05 -10.35 12.70
N LYS A 99 7.54 -11.43 13.30
CA LYS A 99 8.38 -12.49 13.89
C LYS A 99 9.07 -13.36 12.84
N VAL A 100 8.36 -13.73 11.78
CA VAL A 100 8.82 -14.80 10.85
C VAL A 100 9.49 -14.23 9.59
N VAL A 101 9.00 -13.08 9.10
CA VAL A 101 9.40 -12.52 7.80
C VAL A 101 10.41 -11.40 7.96
N TRP A 102 10.20 -10.46 8.89
CA TRP A 102 11.10 -9.30 9.01
C TRP A 102 12.57 -9.66 9.27
N PRO A 103 12.92 -10.71 10.05
CA PRO A 103 14.32 -11.13 10.17
C PRO A 103 14.95 -11.55 8.83
N LYS A 104 14.16 -12.20 7.95
CA LYS A 104 14.61 -12.61 6.62
C LYS A 104 14.79 -11.41 5.68
N MET A 105 14.06 -10.32 5.92
CA MET A 105 14.21 -9.09 5.14
C MET A 105 15.57 -8.43 5.36
N GLU A 106 16.24 -8.65 6.49
CA GLU A 106 17.58 -8.11 6.72
C GLU A 106 18.60 -8.65 5.69
N GLU A 107 18.43 -9.89 5.23
CA GLU A 107 19.25 -10.50 4.17
C GLU A 107 18.87 -9.98 2.78
N LEU A 108 17.59 -9.70 2.54
CA LEU A 108 17.07 -9.33 1.21
C LEU A 108 17.23 -7.85 0.88
N VAL A 109 16.89 -6.96 1.82
CA VAL A 109 16.90 -5.51 1.60
C VAL A 109 17.98 -4.78 2.41
N GLY A 110 18.71 -5.54 3.23
CA GLY A 110 19.82 -5.04 4.04
C GLY A 110 19.41 -4.63 5.45
N LYS A 111 20.29 -4.93 6.40
CA LYS A 111 20.10 -4.65 7.82
C LYS A 111 19.89 -3.16 8.12
N GLU A 112 20.62 -2.27 7.45
CA GLU A 112 20.50 -0.82 7.69
C GLU A 112 19.09 -0.29 7.38
N LEU A 113 18.48 -0.76 6.29
CA LEU A 113 17.12 -0.38 5.94
C LEU A 113 16.13 -0.92 6.96
N MET A 114 16.27 -2.18 7.36
CA MET A 114 15.42 -2.77 8.39
C MET A 114 15.59 -2.10 9.76
N ASP A 115 16.80 -1.70 10.14
CA ASP A 115 17.06 -0.90 11.36
C ASP A 115 16.22 0.38 11.38
N LYS A 116 16.14 1.09 10.24
CA LYS A 116 15.28 2.28 10.09
C LYS A 116 13.81 1.91 10.25
N VAL A 117 13.34 0.83 9.63
CA VAL A 117 11.95 0.36 9.77
C VAL A 117 11.60 0.06 11.22
N TYR A 118 12.41 -0.72 11.95
CA TYR A 118 12.16 -1.02 13.37
C TYR A 118 12.09 0.26 14.21
N LYS A 119 13.04 1.18 14.02
CA LYS A 119 13.12 2.43 14.75
C LYS A 119 11.90 3.33 14.52
N GLU A 120 11.59 3.63 13.25
CA GLU A 120 10.54 4.59 12.90
C GLU A 120 9.13 4.02 13.11
N SER A 121 8.96 2.70 13.06
CA SER A 121 7.69 2.04 13.41
C SER A 121 7.50 1.81 14.92
N GLY A 122 8.54 1.96 15.73
CA GLY A 122 8.52 1.65 17.17
C GLY A 122 8.34 0.15 17.48
N ILE A 123 8.57 -0.72 16.51
CA ILE A 123 8.43 -2.18 16.66
C ILE A 123 9.78 -2.76 17.05
N GLU A 124 9.81 -3.52 18.15
CA GLU A 124 11.01 -4.24 18.56
C GLU A 124 11.29 -5.43 17.64
N ARG A 125 12.57 -5.76 17.47
CA ARG A 125 12.97 -7.03 16.87
C ARG A 125 12.40 -8.18 17.68
N ALA A 126 11.77 -9.11 16.98
CA ALA A 126 11.40 -10.38 17.60
C ALA A 126 12.66 -11.06 18.16
N LYS A 127 12.57 -11.50 19.41
CA LYS A 127 13.62 -12.29 20.06
C LYS A 127 13.62 -13.73 19.55
#